data_AF-A0A918XQ50-F1
#
_entry.id   AF-A0A918XQ50-F1
#
_cell.length_a   1.000
_cell.length_b   1.000
_cell.length_c   1.000
_cell.angle_alpha   90.00
_cell.angle_beta   90.00
_cell.angle_gamma   90.00
#
_symmetry.space_group_name_H-M   'P 1'
#
loop_
_entity.id
_entity.type
_entity.pdbx_description
1 polymer ?
#
loop_
_entity_poly.entity_id
_entity_poly.type
_entity_poly.pdbx_seq_one_letter_code
_entity_poly.pdbx_strand_id
1 'polypeptide(L)'
;MKTMIGTIALGLLVSACAGGRGAVPAAEIQSMSGDQIGVVYYDGVSGMGGATKIAQEYCDKRKAMAGGKTDGGMAPDKTVVNFTCK
;
A
#
# COMPACT_ATOMS: atom_id res chain seq x y z
N MET A 1 39.42 -18.17 -8.89
CA MET A 1 38.50 -17.02 -8.87
C MET A 1 37.62 -17.10 -10.10
N LYS A 2 36.33 -17.45 -9.96
CA LYS A 2 35.34 -17.29 -11.04
C LYS A 2 33.92 -17.33 -10.48
N THR A 3 33.03 -16.60 -11.17
CA THR A 3 31.55 -16.63 -11.15
C THR A 3 30.85 -15.80 -10.08
N MET A 4 29.75 -15.07 -10.33
CA MET A 4 29.07 -14.62 -11.54
C MET A 4 28.17 -13.45 -11.09
N ILE A 5 28.23 -12.28 -11.74
CA ILE A 5 27.33 -11.15 -11.47
C ILE A 5 26.06 -11.39 -12.31
N GLY A 6 25.01 -11.88 -11.65
CA GLY A 6 23.68 -12.00 -12.25
C GLY A 6 22.97 -10.65 -12.22
N THR A 7 23.05 -9.89 -13.30
CA THR A 7 22.18 -8.73 -13.54
C THR A 7 20.77 -9.22 -13.84
N ILE A 8 19.90 -9.24 -12.83
CA ILE A 8 18.47 -9.44 -13.03
C ILE A 8 17.90 -8.11 -13.52
N ALA A 9 17.78 -7.97 -14.84
CA ALA A 9 17.01 -6.91 -15.47
C ALA A 9 15.53 -7.15 -15.13
N LEU A 10 15.07 -6.57 -14.02
CA LEU A 10 13.66 -6.54 -13.66
C LEU A 10 12.97 -5.54 -14.59
N GLY A 11 12.50 -6.04 -15.73
CA GLY A 11 11.66 -5.31 -16.66
C GLY A 11 10.38 -4.89 -15.98
N LEU A 12 10.37 -3.68 -15.42
CA LEU A 12 9.17 -2.97 -15.01
C LEU A 12 8.44 -2.53 -16.28
N LEU A 13 7.52 -3.39 -16.73
CA LEU A 13 6.43 -3.01 -17.63
C LEU A 13 5.59 -1.94 -16.93
N VAL A 14 5.97 -0.68 -17.10
CA VAL A 14 5.15 0.47 -16.69
C VAL A 14 4.06 0.64 -17.76
N SER A 15 2.93 -0.01 -17.56
CA SER A 15 1.68 0.37 -18.21
C SER A 15 1.26 1.73 -17.66
N ALA A 16 1.71 2.79 -18.34
CA ALA A 16 1.15 4.12 -18.22
C ALA A 16 -0.28 4.09 -18.79
N CYS A 17 -1.27 3.90 -17.92
CA CYS A 17 -2.67 4.22 -18.23
C CYS A 17 -2.98 5.56 -17.57
N ALA A 18 -2.66 6.65 -18.28
CA ALA A 18 -3.16 7.97 -17.98
C ALA A 18 -4.53 8.14 -18.66
N GLY A 19 -5.57 8.44 -17.89
CA GLY A 19 -6.86 8.91 -18.41
C GLY A 19 -8.08 8.18 -17.82
N GLY A 20 -8.66 8.73 -16.76
CA GLY A 20 -9.91 8.21 -16.21
C GLY A 20 -10.45 9.07 -15.07
N ARG A 21 -11.43 9.90 -15.40
CA ARG A 21 -12.38 10.60 -14.51
C ARG A 21 -12.47 10.01 -13.10
N GLY A 22 -12.21 10.83 -12.07
CA GLY A 22 -12.62 10.55 -10.69
C GLY A 22 -12.21 9.17 -10.17
N ALA A 23 -11.01 8.69 -10.53
CA ALA A 23 -10.48 7.45 -10.01
C ALA A 23 -10.33 7.59 -8.49
N VAL A 24 -11.23 6.95 -7.75
CA VAL A 24 -11.05 6.73 -6.31
C VAL A 24 -9.62 6.21 -6.13
N PRO A 25 -8.80 6.89 -5.33
CA PRO A 25 -7.38 6.58 -5.29
C PRO A 25 -7.21 5.12 -4.85
N ALA A 26 -6.24 4.44 -5.46
CA ALA A 26 -5.68 3.24 -4.85
C ALA A 26 -5.28 3.57 -3.41
N ALA A 27 -5.23 2.57 -2.52
CA ALA A 27 -4.91 2.77 -1.11
C ALA A 27 -3.75 3.79 -0.90
N GLU A 28 -3.75 4.53 0.21
CA GLU A 28 -2.78 5.59 0.45
C GLU A 28 -2.50 5.75 1.96
N ILE A 29 -1.31 6.25 2.32
CA ILE A 29 -0.96 6.48 3.73
C ILE A 29 -1.61 7.81 4.17
N GLN A 30 -2.57 7.73 5.08
CA GLN A 30 -3.30 8.87 5.65
C GLN A 30 -2.54 9.54 6.81
N SER A 31 -1.87 8.75 7.65
CA SER A 31 -1.20 9.26 8.86
C SER A 31 0.03 8.45 9.20
N MET A 32 1.02 9.07 9.81
CA MET A 32 2.24 8.42 10.30
C MET A 32 2.55 8.90 11.71
N SER A 33 2.78 7.97 12.63
CA SER A 33 3.09 8.26 14.04
C SER A 33 4.07 7.22 14.58
N GLY A 34 5.35 7.59 14.65
CA GLY A 34 6.43 6.68 15.08
C GLY A 34 6.47 5.43 14.22
N ASP A 35 6.27 4.27 14.84
CA ASP A 35 6.24 2.97 14.18
C ASP A 35 4.86 2.62 13.61
N GLN A 36 3.92 3.55 13.54
CA GLN A 36 2.57 3.29 13.04
C GLN A 36 2.25 4.12 11.80
N ILE A 37 1.57 3.49 10.84
CA ILE A 37 1.01 4.14 9.67
C ILE A 37 -0.48 3.84 9.56
N GLY A 38 -1.30 4.84 9.27
CA GLY A 38 -2.70 4.66 8.89
C GLY A 38 -2.77 4.63 7.37
N VAL A 39 -3.24 3.52 6.80
CA VAL A 39 -3.45 3.39 5.36
C VAL A 39 -4.95 3.37 5.08
N VAL A 40 -5.41 4.35 4.33
CA VAL A 40 -6.79 4.38 3.85
C VAL A 40 -6.90 3.61 2.54
N TYR A 41 -7.98 2.87 2.39
CA TYR A 41 -8.32 2.19 1.15
C TYR A 41 -9.83 2.27 0.92
N TYR A 42 -10.24 2.08 -0.33
CA TYR A 42 -11.65 2.01 -0.69
C TYR A 42 -12.00 0.57 -1.05
N ASP A 43 -12.99 -0.03 -0.37
CA ASP A 43 -13.38 -1.44 -0.54
C ASP A 43 -13.78 -1.74 -2.00
N GLY A 44 -14.43 -0.79 -2.68
CA GLY A 44 -14.84 -0.93 -4.08
C GLY A 44 -13.71 -0.80 -5.11
N VAL A 45 -12.49 -0.43 -4.71
CA VAL A 45 -11.39 -0.10 -5.65
C VAL A 45 -10.12 -0.89 -5.37
N SER A 46 -9.57 -0.80 -4.16
CA SER A 46 -8.29 -1.43 -3.81
C SER A 46 -8.41 -2.51 -2.75
N GLY A 47 -9.41 -2.41 -1.86
CA GLY A 47 -9.59 -3.32 -0.72
C GLY A 47 -8.38 -3.38 0.22
N MET A 48 -8.44 -4.33 1.17
CA MET A 48 -7.38 -4.55 2.17
C MET A 48 -6.04 -4.99 1.54
N GLY A 49 -6.06 -5.62 0.37
CA GLY A 49 -4.85 -6.03 -0.34
C GLY A 49 -4.00 -4.84 -0.78
N GLY A 50 -4.63 -3.78 -1.30
CA GLY A 50 -3.94 -2.53 -1.63
C GLY A 50 -3.32 -1.87 -0.40
N ALA A 51 -4.06 -1.80 0.71
CA ALA A 51 -3.57 -1.23 1.95
C ALA A 51 -2.36 -1.97 2.50
N THR A 52 -2.42 -3.31 2.47
CA THR A 52 -1.34 -4.17 2.95
C THR A 52 -0.08 -4.03 2.08
N LYS A 53 -0.23 -3.93 0.76
CA LYS A 53 0.90 -3.76 -0.15
C LYS A 53 1.66 -2.46 0.15
N ILE A 54 0.94 -1.36 0.36
CA ILE A 54 1.53 -0.07 0.68
C ILE A 54 2.18 -0.08 2.05
N ALA A 55 1.53 -0.69 3.03
CA ALA A 55 2.13 -0.84 4.35
C ALA A 55 3.42 -1.68 4.31
N GLN A 56 3.45 -2.74 3.51
CA GLN A 56 4.62 -3.57 3.30
C GLN A 56 5.72 -2.87 2.50
N GLU A 57 5.38 -2.02 1.54
CA GLU A 57 6.34 -1.19 0.81
C GLU A 57 6.94 -0.10 1.71
N TYR A 58 6.14 0.45 2.65
CA TYR A 58 6.59 1.48 3.57
C TYR A 58 7.40 0.93 4.75
N CYS A 59 6.89 -0.08 5.46
CA CYS A 59 7.53 -0.62 6.67
C CYS A 59 8.64 -1.66 6.39
N ASP A 60 8.78 -2.13 5.14
CA ASP A 60 9.43 -3.39 4.71
C ASP A 60 8.48 -4.62 4.82
N LYS A 61 8.56 -5.54 3.84
CA LYS A 61 7.51 -6.54 3.53
C LYS A 61 7.17 -7.49 4.67
N ARG A 62 8.08 -7.66 5.63
CA ARG A 62 7.95 -8.57 6.78
C ARG A 62 7.63 -7.85 8.09
N LYS A 63 7.53 -6.52 8.06
CA LYS A 63 7.53 -5.67 9.23
C LYS A 63 6.20 -4.96 9.49
N ALA A 64 5.33 -4.86 8.47
CA ALA A 64 3.99 -4.28 8.63
C ALA A 64 3.01 -5.28 9.25
N MET A 65 2.52 -4.98 10.45
CA MET A 65 1.45 -5.73 11.13
C MET A 65 0.18 -4.89 11.21
N ALA A 66 -0.94 -5.38 10.70
CA ALA A 66 -2.23 -4.69 10.84
C ALA A 66 -2.68 -4.70 12.31
N GLY A 67 -2.84 -3.52 12.91
CA GLY A 67 -3.23 -3.32 14.30
C GLY A 67 -4.73 -3.09 14.51
N GLY A 68 -5.44 -2.56 13.52
CA GLY A 68 -6.88 -2.34 13.61
C GLY A 68 -7.47 -1.67 12.37
N LYS A 69 -8.77 -1.88 12.14
CA LYS A 69 -9.55 -1.23 11.07
C LYS A 69 -10.55 -0.25 11.67
N THR A 70 -10.68 0.91 11.04
CA THR A 70 -11.63 1.96 11.42
C THR A 70 -12.36 2.39 10.16
N ASP A 71 -13.66 2.55 10.24
CA ASP A 71 -14.43 3.12 9.14
C ASP A 71 -13.95 4.56 8.90
N GLY A 72 -13.58 4.88 7.67
CA GLY A 72 -12.88 6.11 7.28
C GLY A 72 -13.75 7.37 7.27
N GLY A 73 -14.95 7.29 7.84
CA GLY A 73 -15.88 8.40 8.04
C GLY A 73 -16.83 8.61 6.87
N MET A 74 -16.72 9.78 6.22
CA MET A 74 -17.74 10.36 5.33
C MET A 74 -18.00 9.61 4.00
N ALA A 75 -17.14 8.66 3.63
CA ALA A 75 -17.33 7.83 2.44
C ALA A 75 -17.64 6.39 2.88
N PRO A 76 -18.77 5.81 2.45
CA PRO A 76 -19.28 4.54 2.98
C PRO A 76 -18.39 3.33 2.65
N ASP A 77 -17.50 3.47 1.66
CA ASP A 77 -16.56 2.46 1.20
C ASP A 77 -15.12 2.74 1.64
N LYS A 78 -14.89 3.83 2.38
CA LYS A 78 -13.56 4.22 2.85
C LYS A 78 -13.25 3.53 4.17
N THR A 79 -12.17 2.78 4.19
CA THR A 79 -11.67 2.09 5.39
C THR A 79 -10.25 2.52 5.68
N VAL A 80 -9.95 2.81 6.95
CA VAL A 80 -8.61 3.14 7.43
C VAL A 80 -8.08 1.97 8.24
N VAL A 81 -6.92 1.43 7.84
CA VAL A 81 -6.24 0.36 8.56
C VAL A 81 -4.95 0.90 9.12
N ASN A 82 -4.79 0.77 10.43
CA ASN A 82 -3.54 1.10 11.10
C ASN A 82 -2.61 -0.10 11.01
N PHE A 83 -1.40 0.11 10.51
CA PHE A 83 -0.30 -0.84 10.49
C PHE A 83 0.79 -0.37 11.44
N THR A 84 1.42 -1.32 12.11
CA THR A 84 2.64 -1.10 12.90
C THR A 84 3.83 -1.67 12.14
N CYS A 85 4.83 -0.85 11.87
CA CYS A 85 6.14 -1.23 11.33
C CYS A 85 7.02 -1.78 12.47
N LYS A 86 7.57 -2.99 12.33
CA LYS A 86 8.49 -3.62 13.31
C LYS A 86 9.77 -4.11 12.66
#